data_AF-A0A7J4NZR7-F1
#
_entry.id   AF-A0A7J4NZR7-F1
#
_cell.length_a   1.000
_cell.length_b   1.000
_cell.length_c   1.000
_cell.angle_alpha   90.00
_cell.angle_beta   90.00
_cell.angle_gamma   90.00
#
_symmetry.space_group_name_H-M   'P 1'
#
loop_
_entity.id
_entity.type
_entity.pdbx_description
1 polymer ?
#
loop_
_entity_poly.entity_id
_entity_poly.type
_entity_poly.pdbx_seq_one_letter_code
_entity_poly.pdbx_strand_id
1 'polypeptide(L)'
;MVFRQWTYGEKQQALRSATSWRRAPTGELQPDVDPWVLNDLMLAATVVEWDLVDEAGKPLPVTVEAMRGIRPPELVEEMIAHTHGLNGVGVEARKK
;
A
#
# COMPACT_ATOMS: atom_id res chain seq x y z
N MET A 1 13.82 0.04 -9.72
CA MET A 1 12.34 -0.05 -9.50
C MET A 1 11.61 0.93 -10.40
N VAL A 2 10.42 0.54 -10.88
CA VAL A 2 9.51 1.37 -11.70
C VAL A 2 8.18 1.51 -10.96
N PHE A 3 7.70 2.75 -10.82
CA PHE A 3 6.45 3.08 -10.13
C PHE A 3 5.45 3.76 -11.06
N ARG A 4 4.16 3.54 -10.83
CA ARG A 4 3.07 4.26 -11.51
C ARG A 4 2.05 4.80 -10.52
N GLN A 5 1.37 5.86 -10.94
CA GLN A 5 0.22 6.37 -10.19
C GLN A 5 -0.96 5.40 -10.29
N TRP A 6 -1.77 5.42 -9.25
CA TRP A 6 -3.05 4.74 -9.25
C TRP A 6 -4.07 5.46 -10.11
N THR A 7 -4.85 4.67 -10.82
CA THR A 7 -6.13 5.10 -11.36
C THR A 7 -7.14 5.30 -10.23
N TYR A 8 -8.21 6.04 -10.52
CA TYR A 8 -9.30 6.21 -9.58
C TYR A 8 -9.98 4.89 -9.20
N GLY A 9 -10.11 3.95 -10.14
CA GLY A 9 -10.69 2.63 -9.89
C GLY A 9 -9.89 1.81 -8.88
N GLU A 10 -8.56 1.82 -9.00
CA GLU A 10 -7.65 1.12 -8.10
C GLU A 10 -7.70 1.71 -6.68
N LYS A 11 -7.73 3.05 -6.56
CA LYS A 11 -7.97 3.74 -5.28
C LYS A 11 -9.23 3.22 -4.59
N GLN A 12 -10.34 3.17 -5.33
CA GLN A 12 -11.63 2.70 -4.81
C GLN A 12 -11.61 1.22 -4.44
N GLN A 13 -10.98 0.38 -5.25
CA GLN A 13 -10.90 -1.05 -4.98
C GLN A 13 -10.11 -1.34 -3.71
N ALA A 14 -8.93 -0.73 -3.55
CA ALA A 14 -8.11 -0.93 -2.37
C ALA A 14 -8.76 -0.38 -1.09
N LEU A 15 -9.39 0.79 -1.15
CA LEU A 15 -10.18 1.33 -0.05
C LEU A 15 -11.28 0.34 0.36
N ARG A 16 -12.03 -0.23 -0.59
CA ARG A 16 -13.07 -1.24 -0.29
C ARG A 16 -12.49 -2.51 0.34
N SER A 17 -11.36 -2.99 -0.16
CA SER A 17 -10.68 -4.18 0.37
C SER A 17 -10.12 -3.97 1.78
N ALA A 18 -9.65 -2.76 2.09
CA ALA A 18 -9.13 -2.42 3.41
C ALA A 18 -10.21 -1.97 4.42
N THR A 19 -11.45 -1.73 3.95
CA THR A 19 -12.55 -1.26 4.81
C THR A 19 -13.38 -2.44 5.31
N SER A 20 -13.47 -2.58 6.63
CA SER A 20 -14.48 -3.38 7.30
C SER A 20 -15.59 -2.49 7.85
N TRP A 21 -16.77 -3.05 8.12
CA TRP A 21 -17.88 -2.30 8.73
C TRP A 21 -18.05 -2.76 10.17
N ARG A 22 -17.92 -1.81 11.11
CA ARG A 22 -18.11 -2.07 12.54
C ARG A 22 -19.32 -1.31 13.05
N ARG A 23 -20.08 -1.94 13.95
CA ARG A 23 -21.22 -1.29 14.58
C ARG A 23 -20.72 -0.43 15.73
N ALA A 24 -20.96 0.88 15.65
CA ALA A 24 -20.65 1.82 16.71
C ALA A 24 -21.57 1.60 17.93
N PRO A 25 -21.20 2.12 19.12
CA PRO A 25 -22.06 2.07 20.30
C PRO A 25 -23.45 2.70 20.09
N THR A 26 -23.57 3.64 19.14
CA THR A 26 -24.83 4.26 18.71
C THR A 26 -25.74 3.33 17.89
N GLY A 27 -25.25 2.14 17.51
CA GLY A 27 -25.95 1.19 16.66
C GLY A 27 -25.74 1.41 15.15
N GLU A 28 -25.12 2.53 14.75
CA GLU A 28 -24.79 2.85 13.35
C GLU A 28 -23.58 2.04 12.85
N LEU A 29 -23.57 1.69 11.55
CA LEU A 29 -22.39 1.09 10.93
C LEU A 29 -21.41 2.19 10.54
N GLN A 30 -20.16 2.05 10.99
CA GLN A 30 -19.06 2.94 10.64
C GLN A 30 -18.00 2.17 9.86
N PRO A 31 -17.42 2.76 8.80
CA PRO A 31 -16.30 2.16 8.11
C PRO A 31 -15.06 2.20 9.01
N ASP A 32 -14.37 1.07 9.11
CA ASP A 32 -13.10 0.92 9.79
C ASP A 32 -12.06 0.46 8.77
N VAL A 33 -11.12 1.34 8.46
CA VAL A 33 -10.10 1.13 7.42
C VAL A 33 -8.83 0.62 8.10
N ASP A 34 -8.36 -0.57 7.70
CA ASP A 34 -7.05 -1.05 8.12
C ASP A 34 -5.96 -0.29 7.33
N PRO A 35 -5.16 0.56 8.00
CA PRO A 35 -4.16 1.37 7.32
C PRO A 35 -3.01 0.53 6.77
N TRP A 36 -2.70 -0.61 7.37
CA TRP A 36 -1.60 -1.49 6.94
C TRP A 36 -1.99 -2.24 5.68
N VAL A 37 -3.20 -2.79 5.65
CA VAL A 37 -3.74 -3.42 4.44
C VAL A 37 -3.82 -2.41 3.30
N LEU A 38 -4.27 -1.18 3.59
CA LEU A 38 -4.31 -0.14 2.56
C LEU A 38 -2.92 0.22 2.03
N ASN A 39 -1.90 0.32 2.90
CA ASN A 39 -0.52 0.61 2.49
C ASN A 39 0.08 -0.52 1.64
N ASP A 40 -0.13 -1.77 2.04
CA ASP A 40 0.33 -2.95 1.30
C ASP A 40 -0.29 -2.99 -0.11
N LEU A 41 -1.61 -2.79 -0.19
CA LEU A 41 -2.32 -2.73 -1.47
C LEU A 41 -1.81 -1.56 -2.31
N MET A 42 -1.64 -0.37 -1.70
CA MET A 42 -1.03 0.82 -2.30
C MET A 42 0.30 0.53 -2.96
N LEU A 43 1.22 -0.04 -2.20
CA LEU A 43 2.54 -0.33 -2.70
C LEU A 43 2.50 -1.38 -3.83
N ALA A 44 1.78 -2.48 -3.63
CA ALA A 44 1.69 -3.57 -4.59
C ALA A 44 1.16 -3.14 -5.96
N ALA A 45 0.17 -2.24 -6.02
CA ALA A 45 -0.34 -1.77 -7.31
C ALA A 45 0.45 -0.59 -7.90
N THR A 46 1.27 0.12 -7.11
CA THR A 46 2.15 1.20 -7.60
C THR A 46 3.45 0.65 -8.17
N VAL A 47 4.06 -0.38 -7.56
CA VAL A 47 5.27 -1.01 -8.08
C VAL A 47 4.91 -1.82 -9.33
N VAL A 48 5.51 -1.47 -10.47
CA VAL A 48 5.33 -2.21 -11.74
C VAL A 48 6.44 -3.24 -11.89
N GLU A 49 7.67 -2.83 -11.59
CA GLU A 49 8.86 -3.67 -11.72
C GLU A 49 9.88 -3.34 -10.62
N TRP A 50 10.58 -4.38 -10.17
CA TRP A 50 11.74 -4.25 -9.31
C TRP A 50 12.78 -5.32 -9.64
N ASP A 51 13.98 -5.15 -9.12
CA ASP A 51 15.15 -6.00 -9.28
C ASP A 51 15.57 -6.65 -7.95
N LEU A 52 14.65 -6.69 -6.98
CA LEU A 52 14.91 -7.32 -5.69
C LEU A 52 15.03 -8.83 -5.81
N VAL A 53 15.97 -9.38 -5.06
CA VAL A 53 16.21 -10.82 -4.97
C VAL A 53 16.14 -11.28 -3.52
N ASP A 54 15.86 -12.57 -3.31
CA ASP A 54 15.94 -13.20 -2.00
C ASP A 54 17.40 -13.55 -1.63
N GLU A 55 17.57 -14.17 -0.46
CA GLU A 55 18.89 -14.59 0.04
C GLU A 55 19.58 -15.64 -0.85
N ALA A 56 18.82 -16.35 -1.69
CA ALA A 56 19.33 -17.30 -2.67
C ALA A 56 19.64 -16.65 -4.03
N GLY A 57 19.46 -15.33 -4.16
CA GLY A 57 19.66 -14.58 -5.39
C GLY A 57 18.52 -14.74 -6.41
N LYS A 58 17.36 -15.27 -6.00
CA LYS A 58 16.20 -15.45 -6.87
C LYS A 58 15.36 -14.17 -6.90
N PRO A 59 14.86 -13.71 -8.08
CA PRO A 59 13.99 -12.55 -8.17
C PRO A 59 12.74 -12.70 -7.30
N LEU A 60 12.45 -11.68 -6.50
CA LEU A 60 11.21 -11.59 -5.74
C LEU A 60 10.06 -11.18 -6.66
N PRO A 61 8.86 -11.79 -6.54
CA PRO A 61 7.69 -11.34 -7.28
C PRO A 61 7.10 -10.07 -6.66
N VAL A 62 6.60 -9.13 -7.46
CA VAL A 62 5.91 -7.93 -6.95
C VAL A 62 4.54 -8.34 -6.39
N THR A 63 4.53 -8.70 -5.11
CA THR A 63 3.35 -9.18 -4.38
C THR A 63 3.42 -8.69 -2.94
N VAL A 64 2.27 -8.57 -2.27
CA VAL A 64 2.21 -8.16 -0.85
C VAL A 64 3.00 -9.13 0.03
N GLU A 65 2.89 -10.43 -0.26
CA GLU A 65 3.59 -11.49 0.47
C GLU A 65 5.11 -11.34 0.36
N ALA A 66 5.63 -11.05 -0.84
CA ALA A 66 7.05 -10.81 -1.03
C ALA A 66 7.51 -9.53 -0.32
N MET A 67 6.71 -8.46 -0.37
CA MET A 67 7.03 -7.19 0.30
C MET A 67 7.21 -7.36 1.80
N ARG A 68 6.33 -8.13 2.45
CA ARG A 68 6.43 -8.43 3.89
C ARG A 68 7.68 -9.21 4.28
N GLY A 69 8.31 -9.89 3.32
CA GLY A 69 9.55 -10.65 3.52
C GLY A 69 10.82 -9.85 3.24
N ILE A 70 10.72 -8.62 2.72
CA ILE A 70 11.88 -7.78 2.39
C ILE A 70 12.62 -7.39 3.68
N ARG A 71 13.94 -7.55 3.64
CA ARG A 71 14.85 -7.06 4.67
C ARG A 71 15.87 -6.10 4.03
N PRO A 72 16.18 -4.97 4.66
CA PRO A 72 15.67 -4.53 5.96
C PRO A 72 14.26 -3.90 5.85
N PRO A 73 13.41 -3.93 6.90
CA PRO A 73 12.02 -3.46 6.82
C PRO A 73 11.89 -1.97 6.44
N GLU A 74 12.90 -1.17 6.76
CA GLU A 74 13.00 0.25 6.44
C GLU A 74 12.89 0.51 4.93
N LEU A 75 13.36 -0.44 4.09
CA LEU A 75 13.21 -0.33 2.65
C LEU A 75 11.72 -0.32 2.24
N VAL A 76 10.89 -1.15 2.88
CA VAL A 76 9.44 -1.18 2.60
C VAL A 76 8.78 0.10 3.07
N GLU A 77 9.19 0.63 4.22
CA GLU A 77 8.68 1.90 4.76
C GLU A 77 8.99 3.08 3.82
N GLU A 78 10.21 3.16 3.30
CA GLU A 78 10.61 4.17 2.31
C GLU A 78 9.79 4.04 1.01
N MET A 79 9.56 2.82 0.54
CA MET A 79 8.73 2.55 -0.63
C MET A 79 7.26 2.97 -0.42
N ILE A 80 6.71 2.73 0.79
CA ILE A 80 5.37 3.20 1.16
C ILE A 80 5.32 4.73 1.15
N ALA A 81 6.31 5.40 1.76
CA ALA A 81 6.38 6.85 1.78
C ALA A 81 6.46 7.46 0.38
N HIS A 82 7.28 6.87 -0.50
CA HIS A 82 7.36 7.26 -1.90
C HIS A 82 6.02 7.08 -2.62
N THR A 83 5.35 5.94 -2.40
CA THR A 83 4.04 5.63 -2.97
C THR A 83 2.96 6.61 -2.52
N HIS A 84 2.96 7.02 -1.24
CA HIS A 84 2.04 8.04 -0.73
C HIS A 84 2.26 9.40 -1.40
N GLY A 85 3.52 9.81 -1.59
CA GLY A 85 3.87 11.03 -2.29
C GLY A 85 3.40 11.02 -3.75
N LEU A 86 3.68 9.93 -4.46
CA LEU A 86 3.34 9.75 -5.87
C LEU A 86 1.83 9.77 -6.12
N ASN A 87 1.03 9.27 -5.16
CA ASN A 87 -0.42 9.21 -5.25
C ASN A 87 -1.17 10.38 -4.61
N GLY A 88 -0.44 11.37 -4.06
CA GLY A 88 -1.02 12.55 -3.42
C GLY A 88 -1.73 12.26 -2.10
N VAL A 89 -1.34 11.19 -1.39
CA VAL A 89 -1.92 10.77 -0.10
C VAL A 89 -1.02 11.13 1.08
N GLY A 90 0.23 11.55 0.82
CA GLY A 90 1.19 11.98 1.82
C GLY A 90 0.80 13.27 2.56
N VAL A 91 1.46 13.51 3.69
CA VAL A 91 1.19 14.65 4.59
C VAL A 91 1.24 16.00 3.87
N GLU A 92 2.19 16.17 2.94
CA GLU A 92 2.37 17.40 2.18
C GLU A 92 1.26 17.65 1.15
N ALA A 93 0.60 16.61 0.63
CA ALA A 93 -0.52 16.75 -0.29
C ALA A 93 -1.81 17.21 0.39
N ARG A 94 -1.94 17.02 1.72
CA ARG A 94 -3.12 17.45 2.50
C ARG A 94 -3.14 18.94 2.85
N LYS A 95 -2.05 19.67 2.59
CA LYS A 95 -1.93 21.13 2.85
C LYS A 95 -2.25 22.00 1.63
N LYS A 96 -2.57 21.41 0.47
CA LYS A 96 -3.08 22.10 -0.72
C LYS A 96 -4.60 22.03 -0.77
#